data_AF-A0AAV4HNK1-F1
#
_entry.id   AF-A0AAV4HNK1-F1
#
_cell.length_a   1.000
_cell.length_b   1.000
_cell.length_c   1.000
_cell.angle_alpha   90.00
_cell.angle_beta   90.00
_cell.angle_gamma   90.00
#
_symmetry.space_group_name_H-M   'P 1'
#
loop_
_entity.id
_entity.type
_entity.pdbx_description
1 polymer ?
#
loop_
_entity_poly.entity_id
_entity_poly.type
_entity_poly.pdbx_seq_one_letter_code
_entity_poly.pdbx_strand_id
1 'polypeptide(L)'
;MSGLNTCQWLVMSSTELCGKSCRGTYCKVHLARLRKGPGTTPCYVCGKGVRNRYRICISCGYHRVQTCDWHRREREQKAVFKAEFKRLAAIDMSI
;
A
#
# COMPACT_ATOMS: atom_id res chain seq x y z
N MET A 1 31.93 -16.77 -2.60
CA MET A 1 30.75 -17.63 -2.36
C MET A 1 29.54 -17.02 -3.05
N SER A 2 29.19 -17.55 -4.22
CA SER A 2 27.96 -17.23 -4.97
C SER A 2 26.74 -17.77 -4.22
N GLY A 3 25.64 -17.01 -4.19
CA GLY A 3 24.37 -17.48 -3.62
C GLY A 3 23.61 -18.33 -4.62
N LEU A 4 22.88 -19.35 -4.15
CA LEU A 4 22.09 -20.26 -4.99
C LEU A 4 20.80 -19.61 -5.53
N ASN A 5 20.31 -18.56 -4.88
CA ASN A 5 19.07 -17.88 -5.23
C ASN A 5 19.34 -16.51 -5.86
N THR A 6 18.40 -16.01 -6.66
CA THR A 6 18.38 -14.62 -7.13
C THR A 6 17.45 -13.78 -6.25
N CYS A 7 17.89 -12.57 -5.92
CA CYS A 7 17.14 -11.67 -5.05
C CYS A 7 15.79 -11.28 -5.67
N GLN A 8 14.70 -11.70 -5.01
CA GLN A 8 13.32 -11.48 -5.45
C GLN A 8 12.80 -10.05 -5.18
N TRP A 9 13.70 -9.07 -5.08
CA TRP A 9 13.30 -7.69 -4.84
C TRP A 9 12.91 -7.04 -6.15
N LEU A 10 11.64 -6.66 -6.28
CA LEU A 10 11.15 -5.95 -7.46
C LEU A 10 11.68 -4.52 -7.49
N VAL A 11 12.34 -4.14 -8.59
CA VAL A 11 12.92 -2.81 -8.73
C VAL A 11 11.82 -1.77 -8.86
N MET A 12 11.99 -0.62 -8.20
CA MET A 12 11.02 0.48 -8.28
C MET A 12 10.82 0.90 -9.74
N SER A 13 9.57 1.15 -10.13
CA SER A 13 9.16 1.56 -11.48
C SER A 13 9.56 0.61 -12.63
N SER A 14 10.07 -0.58 -12.31
CA SER A 14 10.46 -1.62 -13.27
C SER A 14 9.71 -2.93 -12.96
N THR A 15 9.58 -3.79 -13.96
CA THR A 15 9.08 -5.17 -13.83
C THR A 15 10.19 -6.15 -13.45
N GLU A 16 11.44 -5.70 -13.43
CA GLU A 16 12.61 -6.54 -13.16
C GLU A 16 12.87 -6.74 -11.67
N LEU A 17 13.45 -7.91 -11.36
CA LEU A 17 13.96 -8.21 -10.04
C LEU A 17 15.40 -7.71 -9.90
N CYS A 18 15.85 -7.52 -8.66
CA CYS A 18 17.20 -7.03 -8.34
C CYS A 18 18.34 -7.85 -8.98
N GLY A 19 18.12 -9.14 -9.28
CA GLY A 19 19.07 -9.98 -10.00
C GLY A 19 20.33 -10.39 -9.21
N LYS A 20 20.61 -9.78 -8.05
CA LYS A 20 21.77 -10.13 -7.21
C LYS A 20 21.64 -11.55 -6.66
N SER A 21 22.69 -12.35 -6.79
CA SER A 21 22.77 -13.68 -6.16
C SER A 21 22.77 -13.55 -4.62
N CYS A 22 21.97 -14.34 -3.93
CA CYS A 22 21.88 -14.39 -2.48
C CYS A 22 21.56 -15.81 -1.98
N ARG A 23 21.75 -16.05 -0.67
CA ARG A 23 21.43 -17.34 -0.05
C ARG A 23 19.94 -17.47 0.32
N GLY A 24 19.27 -16.36 0.63
CA GLY A 24 17.84 -16.33 0.92
C GLY A 24 17.01 -15.70 -0.20
N THR A 25 15.74 -15.39 0.09
CA THR A 25 14.81 -14.73 -0.84
C THR A 25 15.28 -13.33 -1.26
N TYR A 26 15.93 -12.62 -0.34
CA TYR A 26 16.42 -11.26 -0.56
C TYR A 26 17.92 -11.15 -0.28
N CYS A 27 18.62 -10.29 -1.01
CA CYS A 27 20.00 -9.95 -0.72
C CYS A 27 20.11 -9.21 0.63
N LYS A 28 21.30 -9.19 1.24
CA LYS A 28 21.51 -8.57 2.57
C LYS A 28 20.98 -7.13 2.66
N VAL A 29 21.15 -6.36 1.59
CA VAL A 29 20.65 -4.97 1.50
C VAL A 29 19.13 -4.91 1.56
N HIS A 30 18.44 -5.76 0.80
CA HIS A 30 16.99 -5.78 0.74
C HIS A 30 16.35 -6.40 1.99
N LEU A 31 17.01 -7.39 2.59
CA LEU A 31 16.62 -7.92 3.89
C LEU A 31 16.70 -6.84 4.99
N ALA A 32 17.78 -6.04 4.99
CA ALA A 32 17.92 -4.92 5.92
C ALA A 32 16.85 -3.84 5.69
N ARG A 33 16.44 -3.60 4.44
CA ARG A 33 15.34 -2.67 4.11
C ARG A 33 14.00 -3.19 4.63
N LEU A 34 13.72 -4.50 4.52
CA LEU A 34 12.47 -5.10 5.03
C LEU A 34 12.32 -4.96 6.54
N ARG A 35 13.42 -4.93 7.28
CA ARG A 35 13.41 -4.68 8.73
C ARG A 35 12.98 -3.25 9.09
N LYS A 36 13.15 -2.30 8.17
CA LYS A 36 12.79 -0.89 8.37
C LYS A 36 11.38 -0.55 7.88
N GLY A 37 10.76 -1.44 7.11
CA GLY A 37 9.44 -1.19 6.53
C GLY A 37 9.15 -2.06 5.31
N PRO A 38 8.00 -1.84 4.67
CA PRO A 38 7.52 -2.71 3.61
C PRO A 38 8.42 -2.67 2.36
N GLY A 39 8.51 -3.84 1.73
CA GLY A 39 9.18 -4.04 0.46
C GLY A 39 8.45 -3.37 -0.71
N THR A 40 9.03 -3.52 -1.90
CA THR A 40 8.33 -3.20 -3.14
C THR A 40 7.31 -4.29 -3.45
N THR A 41 6.18 -3.88 -4.01
CA THR A 41 5.11 -4.78 -4.47
C THR A 41 4.80 -4.48 -5.93
N PRO A 42 4.33 -5.45 -6.72
CA PRO A 42 3.97 -5.19 -8.10
C PRO A 42 2.69 -4.36 -8.18
N CYS A 43 2.67 -3.42 -9.13
CA CYS A 43 1.47 -2.69 -9.51
C CYS A 43 0.43 -3.65 -10.07
N TYR A 44 -0.82 -3.55 -9.62
CA TYR A 44 -1.90 -4.43 -10.09
C TYR A 44 -2.18 -4.34 -11.60
N VAL A 45 -1.85 -3.22 -12.23
CA VAL A 45 -2.17 -2.99 -13.65
C VAL A 45 -0.99 -3.36 -14.56
N CYS A 46 0.22 -2.92 -14.23
CA CYS A 46 1.38 -3.06 -15.12
C CYS A 46 2.55 -3.89 -14.54
N GLY A 47 2.41 -4.44 -13.34
CA GLY A 47 3.45 -5.25 -12.70
C GLY A 47 4.68 -4.49 -12.20
N LYS A 48 4.85 -3.21 -12.54
CA LYS A 48 5.99 -2.40 -12.09
C LYS A 48 6.07 -2.28 -10.57
N GLY A 49 7.27 -2.29 -10.01
CA GLY A 49 7.50 -2.16 -8.58
C GLY A 49 7.02 -0.82 -8.03
N VAL A 50 6.18 -0.89 -6.99
CA VAL A 50 5.63 0.26 -6.27
C VAL A 50 5.75 0.07 -4.77
N ARG A 51 5.83 1.19 -4.04
CA ARG A 51 5.83 1.23 -2.58
C ARG A 51 4.73 2.16 -2.08
N ASN A 52 3.48 1.73 -2.24
CA ASN A 52 2.32 2.40 -1.68
C ASN A 52 1.24 1.38 -1.33
N ARG A 53 0.31 1.77 -0.44
CA ARG A 53 -0.74 0.88 0.06
C ARG A 53 -1.75 0.44 -1.00
N TYR A 54 -1.92 1.22 -2.07
CA TYR A 54 -2.87 0.92 -3.15
C TYR A 54 -2.30 -0.06 -4.17
N ARG A 55 -0.98 -0.31 -4.15
CA ARG A 55 -0.26 -1.14 -5.13
C ARG A 55 -0.55 -0.72 -6.57
N ILE A 56 -0.60 0.59 -6.81
CA ILE A 56 -0.82 1.19 -8.13
C ILE A 56 0.27 2.23 -8.38
N CYS A 57 0.88 2.22 -9.57
CA CYS A 57 1.89 3.22 -9.94
C CYS A 57 1.23 4.52 -10.42
N ILE A 58 2.02 5.60 -10.51
CA ILE A 58 1.52 6.91 -10.93
C ILE A 58 0.88 6.83 -12.32
N SER A 59 1.54 6.18 -13.28
CA SER A 59 1.03 6.06 -14.65
C SER A 59 -0.25 5.24 -14.76
N CYS A 60 -0.49 4.28 -13.86
CA CYS A 60 -1.72 3.50 -13.84
C CYS A 60 -2.85 4.14 -13.01
N GLY A 61 -2.64 5.34 -12.47
CA GLY A 61 -3.70 6.11 -11.82
C GLY A 61 -3.65 6.16 -10.29
N TYR A 62 -2.45 6.10 -9.69
CA TYR A 62 -2.27 6.25 -8.23
C TYR A 62 -3.06 7.45 -7.66
N HIS A 63 -2.94 8.63 -8.28
CA HIS A 63 -3.60 9.85 -7.81
C HIS A 63 -5.11 9.73 -7.85
N ARG A 64 -5.66 9.11 -8.90
CA ARG A 64 -7.11 8.88 -9.00
C ARG A 64 -7.60 8.01 -7.85
N VAL A 65 -6.93 6.90 -7.59
CA VAL A 65 -7.31 5.97 -6.50
C VAL A 65 -7.17 6.64 -5.13
N GLN A 66 -6.09 7.40 -4.93
CA GLN A 66 -5.88 8.14 -3.68
C GLN A 66 -7.00 9.16 -3.43
N THR A 67 -7.38 9.94 -4.44
CA THR A 67 -8.45 10.95 -4.33
C THR A 67 -9.81 10.30 -4.08
N CYS A 68 -10.14 9.22 -4.79
CA CYS A 68 -11.38 8.48 -4.55
C CYS A 68 -11.46 7.93 -3.12
N ASP A 69 -10.37 7.36 -2.62
CA ASP A 69 -10.31 6.85 -1.24
C ASP A 69 -10.38 7.97 -0.19
N TRP A 70 -9.82 9.15 -0.47
CA TRP A 70 -9.96 10.32 0.40
C TRP A 70 -11.43 10.76 0.52
N HIS A 71 -12.11 10.97 -0.61
CA HIS A 71 -13.53 11.36 -0.60
C HIS A 71 -14.42 10.30 0.04
N ARG A 72 -14.11 9.00 -0.15
CA ARG A 72 -14.84 7.92 0.52
C ARG A 72 -14.73 8.05 2.04
N ARG A 73 -13.52 8.20 2.57
CA ARG A 73 -13.27 8.34 4.02
C ARG A 73 -13.91 9.60 4.60
N GLU A 74 -13.91 10.69 3.85
CA GLU A 74 -14.60 11.93 4.25
C GLU A 74 -16.12 11.72 4.40
N ARG A 75 -16.75 11.03 3.44
CA ARG A 75 -18.18 10.68 3.51
C ARG A 75 -18.48 9.75 4.68
N GLU A 76 -17.64 8.76 4.91
CA GLU A 76 -17.77 7.82 6.04
C GLU A 76 -17.73 8.56 7.38
N GLN A 77 -16.77 9.49 7.56
CA GLN A 77 -16.69 10.30 8.80
C GLN A 77 -17.93 11.17 9.00
N LYS A 78 -18.40 11.84 7.94
CA LYS A 78 -19.64 12.65 7.99
C LYS A 78 -20.86 11.78 8.33
N ALA A 79 -20.94 10.56 7.79
CA ALA A 79 -22.01 9.63 8.10
C ALA A 79 -21.98 9.17 9.55
N VAL A 80 -20.80 8.84 10.09
CA VAL A 80 -20.64 8.49 11.51
C VAL A 80 -21.06 9.64 12.41
N PHE A 81 -20.60 10.85 12.13
CA PHE A 81 -20.97 12.03 12.92
C PHE A 81 -22.48 12.29 12.89
N LYS A 82 -23.10 12.23 11.70
CA LYS A 82 -24.55 12.41 11.54
C LYS A 82 -25.34 11.32 12.28
N ALA A 83 -24.86 10.07 12.26
CA ALA A 83 -25.50 8.97 12.96
C ALA A 83 -25.46 9.17 14.48
N GLU A 84 -24.32 9.58 15.03
CA GLU A 84 -24.20 9.84 16.47
C GLU A 84 -25.06 11.04 16.90
N PHE A 85 -25.06 12.13 16.13
CA PHE A 85 -25.94 13.26 16.40
C PHE A 85 -27.41 12.84 16.45
N LYS A 86 -27.85 12.02 15.50
CA LYS A 86 -29.22 11.46 15.48
C LYS A 86 -29.50 10.57 16.69
N ARG A 87 -28.52 9.75 17.12
CA ARG A 87 -28.63 8.89 18.31
C ARG A 87 -28.83 9.71 19.58
N LEU A 88 -28.01 10.75 19.77
CA LEU A 88 -28.08 11.63 20.93
C LEU A 88 -29.40 12.41 20.96
N ALA A 89 -29.83 12.96 19.83
CA ALA A 89 -31.11 13.66 19.73
C ALA A 89 -32.31 12.74 20.07
N ALA A 90 -32.25 11.46 19.70
CA ALA A 90 -33.31 10.51 20.05
C ALA A 90 -33.37 10.17 21.55
N ILE A 91 -32.23 10.20 22.26
CA ILE A 91 -32.18 10.02 23.71
C ILE A 91 -32.82 11.22 24.40
N ASP A 92 -32.49 12.44 23.97
CA ASP A 92 -33.01 13.69 24.53
C ASP A 92 -34.54 13.83 24.37
N MET A 93 -35.11 13.30 23.28
CA MET A 93 -36.56 13.28 23.05
C MET A 93 -37.33 12.19 23.81
N SER A 94 -36.65 11.37 24.62
CA SER A 94 -37.25 10.27 25.39
C SER A 94 -37.36 10.57 26.91
N ILE A 95 -37.00 11.79 27.32
CA ILE A 95 -37.06 12.31 28.70
C ILE A 95 -38.13 13.39 28.75
#